data_AF-A0A7S1DDA3-F1
#
_entry.id   AF-A0A7S1DDA3-F1
#
_cell.length_a   1.000
_cell.length_b   1.000
_cell.length_c   1.000
_cell.angle_alpha   90.00
_cell.angle_beta   90.00
_cell.angle_gamma   90.00
#
_symmetry.space_group_name_H-M   'P 1'
#
loop_
_entity.id
_entity.type
_entity.pdbx_description
1 polymer ?
#
loop_
_entity_poly.entity_id
_entity_poly.type
_entity_poly.pdbx_seq_one_letter_code
_entity_poly.pdbx_strand_id
1 'polypeptide(L)'
;RGLIHDDERWMVHYTKLAAFVARFGHADVPKTWVSDNNLARWVSQQRNLYRRYVENKLYTYEVEADGRLGRKNNQLTPWRIQKLYDIGFTFKTQFNWKDRYEQLRNVFEKEGNITSACMDAKGEWEEEFPGLYLWTFTQRTEYRKWKEGLPSRMNDDKFEQLNSLGFEWDPMQALWEKRRMQLQKYREEYGHIRVTRKQDRSLASFLIDQRKKYRLYQESPAASTLTEEKIKLLEDVGMEWDPLETRWQMKFDELELFSRDHGHCQVPVLYPENQSLGNWVLAQRSSKREGRLDREKEDQLLSIGFVFDVADHSFDQGMQKLREYKKKHGDCLVPRTYEDQSLVMFVCNQRNQYRRLLKNRQNSVTDERLQQLKEVGFVFRVESPWDDYYERLCQFRDVHGHANVPVNHTDTSLASFVYQQRNLYRLLKQGKKKTMTPEKIEKLERIGFAWNTNEARWMQRLGELKKFIAEHGHCNLPPNHRAFPQLGMWLWTQRRNYKRLQAGEKNTMTEQRIKLLEEAGIELSVPANRPKR
;
A
#
# COMPACT_ATOMS: atom_id res chain seq x y z
N ARG A 1 -69.91 46.76 13.90
CA ARG A 1 -68.51 46.81 13.39
C ARG A 1 -67.56 45.86 14.12
N GLY A 2 -67.66 45.62 15.43
CA GLY A 2 -66.73 44.73 16.16
C GLY A 2 -66.89 43.21 15.90
N LEU A 3 -68.11 42.68 15.75
CA LEU A 3 -68.35 41.23 15.56
C LEU A 3 -67.89 40.69 14.20
N ILE A 4 -68.10 41.46 13.12
CA ILE A 4 -67.71 41.07 11.75
C ILE A 4 -66.20 40.80 11.66
N HIS A 5 -65.39 41.59 12.38
CA HIS A 5 -63.93 41.46 12.36
C HIS A 5 -63.39 40.30 13.21
N ASP A 6 -64.18 39.75 14.14
CA ASP A 6 -63.81 38.59 14.95
C ASP A 6 -64.12 37.27 14.21
N ASP A 7 -65.25 37.19 13.51
CA ASP A 7 -65.59 36.04 12.65
C ASP A 7 -64.63 35.89 11.47
N GLU A 8 -64.19 37.00 10.85
CA GLU A 8 -63.16 36.99 9.81
C GLU A 8 -61.85 36.36 10.31
N ARG A 9 -61.39 36.73 11.51
CA ARG A 9 -60.17 36.17 12.12
C ARG A 9 -60.34 34.71 12.52
N TRP A 10 -61.50 34.33 13.04
CA TRP A 10 -61.82 32.94 13.35
C TRP A 10 -61.83 32.07 12.07
N MET A 11 -62.40 32.60 10.98
CA MET A 11 -62.46 31.92 9.69
C MET A 11 -61.07 31.64 9.09
N VAL A 12 -60.07 32.50 9.31
CA VAL A 12 -58.69 32.22 8.88
C VAL A 12 -58.14 30.92 9.49
N HIS A 13 -58.36 30.70 10.78
CA HIS A 13 -57.92 29.48 11.46
C HIS A 13 -58.79 28.27 11.10
N TYR A 14 -60.09 28.47 10.93
CA TYR A 14 -60.99 27.44 10.44
C TYR A 14 -60.59 26.92 9.05
N THR A 15 -60.27 27.80 8.10
CA THR A 15 -59.84 27.39 6.75
C THR A 15 -58.55 26.57 6.78
N LYS A 16 -57.60 26.95 7.67
CA LYS A 16 -56.38 26.16 7.90
C LYS A 16 -56.68 24.77 8.48
N LEU A 17 -57.62 24.68 9.41
CA LEU A 17 -58.07 23.40 9.95
C LEU A 17 -58.80 22.57 8.90
N ALA A 18 -59.66 23.15 8.09
CA ALA A 18 -60.36 22.45 7.01
C ALA A 18 -59.38 21.88 5.97
N ALA A 19 -58.33 22.63 5.62
CA ALA A 19 -57.25 22.15 4.75
C ALA A 19 -56.45 21.01 5.40
N PHE A 20 -56.21 21.08 6.71
CA PHE A 20 -55.59 19.99 7.47
C PHE A 20 -56.49 18.73 7.45
N VAL A 21 -57.79 18.87 7.71
CA VAL A 21 -58.75 17.75 7.66
C VAL A 21 -58.83 17.15 6.26
N ALA A 22 -58.88 17.97 5.21
CA ALA A 22 -58.90 17.47 3.83
C ALA A 22 -57.63 16.70 3.47
N ARG A 23 -56.49 17.01 4.10
CA ARG A 23 -55.20 16.35 3.86
C ARG A 23 -54.98 15.10 4.71
N PHE A 24 -55.45 15.08 5.96
CA PHE A 24 -55.14 14.03 6.93
C PHE A 24 -56.36 13.22 7.38
N GLY A 25 -57.55 13.54 6.87
CA GLY A 25 -58.81 12.86 7.17
C GLY A 25 -59.36 13.11 8.58
N HIS A 26 -58.68 13.88 9.43
CA HIS A 26 -59.09 14.15 10.81
C HIS A 26 -58.70 15.54 11.30
N ALA A 27 -59.35 16.02 12.37
CA ALA A 27 -59.12 17.34 12.94
C ALA A 27 -58.11 17.40 14.13
N ASP A 28 -57.45 16.29 14.45
CA ASP A 28 -56.44 16.20 15.52
C ASP A 28 -55.06 16.75 15.12
N VAL A 29 -54.88 18.05 15.26
CA VAL A 29 -53.61 18.73 14.97
C VAL A 29 -52.59 18.50 16.11
N PRO A 30 -51.41 17.91 15.86
CA PRO A 30 -50.37 17.71 16.88
C PRO A 30 -49.88 19.03 17.50
N LYS A 31 -49.60 19.05 18.81
CA LYS A 31 -49.09 20.25 19.50
C LYS A 31 -47.75 20.77 18.96
N THR A 32 -46.97 19.90 18.34
CA THR A 32 -45.65 20.16 17.75
C THR A 32 -45.71 20.30 16.24
N TRP A 33 -46.88 20.64 15.67
CA TRP A 33 -47.06 20.75 14.23
C TRP A 33 -46.22 21.90 13.64
N VAL A 34 -45.05 21.53 13.10
CA VAL A 34 -43.98 22.44 12.66
C VAL A 34 -44.47 23.44 11.61
N SER A 35 -45.40 23.04 10.75
CA SER A 35 -45.90 23.90 9.67
C SER A 35 -46.84 25.01 10.15
N ASP A 36 -47.54 24.85 11.28
CA ASP A 36 -48.33 25.93 11.90
C ASP A 36 -48.59 25.65 13.39
N ASN A 37 -47.67 26.09 14.25
CA ASN A 37 -47.80 25.97 15.70
C ASN A 37 -49.01 26.75 16.27
N ASN A 38 -49.52 27.74 15.55
CA ASN A 38 -50.67 28.51 15.99
C ASN A 38 -51.99 27.76 15.76
N LEU A 39 -52.05 26.88 14.75
CA LEU A 39 -53.23 26.04 14.49
C LEU A 39 -53.50 25.05 15.62
N ALA A 40 -52.47 24.35 16.13
CA ALA A 40 -52.63 23.38 17.21
C ALA A 40 -53.10 24.02 18.54
N ARG A 41 -52.58 25.21 18.84
CA ARG A 41 -53.04 26.02 19.99
C ARG A 41 -54.48 26.45 19.81
N TRP A 42 -54.85 26.90 18.61
CA TRP A 42 -56.20 27.34 18.29
C TRP A 42 -57.23 26.19 18.39
N VAL A 43 -56.91 25.00 17.86
CA VAL A 43 -57.74 23.79 18.00
C VAL A 43 -57.97 23.43 19.47
N SER A 44 -56.91 23.48 20.28
CA SER A 44 -57.01 23.26 21.73
C SER A 44 -57.87 24.31 22.43
N GLN A 45 -57.80 25.56 21.97
CA GLN A 45 -58.62 26.66 22.46
C GLN A 45 -60.10 26.43 22.15
N GLN A 46 -60.47 25.99 20.93
CA GLN A 46 -61.87 25.74 20.57
C GLN A 46 -62.51 24.66 21.45
N ARG A 47 -61.77 23.59 21.78
CA ARG A 47 -62.20 22.52 22.69
C ARG A 47 -62.45 23.02 24.12
N ASN A 48 -61.57 23.90 24.62
CA ASN A 48 -61.75 24.54 25.93
C ASN A 48 -62.92 25.53 25.94
N LEU A 49 -63.12 26.30 24.87
CA LEU A 49 -64.26 27.21 24.73
C LEU A 49 -65.58 26.43 24.70
N TYR A 50 -65.63 25.28 24.02
CA TYR A 50 -66.81 24.42 24.02
C TYR A 50 -67.10 23.81 25.39
N ARG A 51 -66.07 23.40 26.15
CA ARG A 51 -66.26 22.94 27.53
C ARG A 51 -66.95 24.00 28.39
N ARG A 52 -66.46 25.25 28.33
CA ARG A 52 -67.07 26.39 29.03
C ARG A 52 -68.48 26.71 28.52
N TYR A 53 -68.72 26.55 27.23
CA TYR A 53 -70.05 26.71 26.61
C TYR A 53 -71.06 25.69 27.15
N VAL A 54 -70.65 24.44 27.36
CA VAL A 54 -71.51 23.38 27.91
C VAL A 54 -71.71 23.49 29.43
N GLU A 55 -70.68 23.92 30.17
CA GLU A 55 -70.74 24.08 31.64
C GLU A 55 -71.62 25.27 32.09
N ASN A 56 -71.66 26.38 31.34
CA ASN A 56 -72.45 27.58 31.66
C ASN A 56 -73.80 27.65 30.93
N LYS A 57 -74.64 26.61 30.99
CA LYS A 57 -75.96 26.60 30.32
C LYS A 57 -76.90 27.74 30.80
N LEU A 58 -76.82 28.91 30.18
CA LEU A 58 -77.91 29.89 29.93
C LEU A 58 -77.35 31.05 29.10
N TYR A 59 -77.90 31.24 27.90
CA TYR A 59 -77.79 32.50 27.18
C TYR A 59 -78.62 33.54 27.94
N THR A 60 -77.98 34.47 28.63
CA THR A 60 -78.60 35.78 28.85
C THR A 60 -77.92 36.76 27.90
N TYR A 61 -78.63 37.08 26.82
CA TYR A 61 -78.41 38.36 26.16
C TYR A 61 -78.94 39.43 27.12
N GLU A 62 -78.16 39.83 28.12
CA GLU A 62 -78.43 41.08 28.81
C GLU A 62 -78.03 42.21 27.85
N VAL A 63 -79.05 42.82 27.26
CA VAL A 63 -78.91 44.12 26.62
C VAL A 63 -78.79 45.11 27.77
N GLU A 64 -77.62 45.73 27.94
CA GLU A 64 -77.49 46.87 28.86
C GLU A 64 -78.46 47.98 28.40
N ALA A 65 -79.01 48.74 29.35
CA ALA A 65 -80.11 49.69 29.15
C ALA A 65 -79.83 50.84 28.14
N ASP A 66 -78.62 50.90 27.56
CA ASP A 66 -78.19 51.87 26.56
C ASP A 66 -78.05 51.29 25.12
N GLY A 67 -78.44 50.02 24.90
CA GLY A 67 -78.41 49.38 23.59
C GLY A 67 -77.03 48.95 23.10
N ARG A 68 -76.00 48.92 23.98
CA ARG A 68 -74.67 48.42 23.64
C ARG A 68 -74.45 47.00 24.18
N LEU A 69 -74.18 46.05 23.30
CA LEU A 69 -73.73 44.69 23.66
C LEU A 69 -72.31 44.77 24.26
N GLY A 70 -72.18 44.38 25.53
CA GLY A 70 -70.93 44.36 26.28
C GLY A 70 -69.83 43.48 25.66
N ARG A 71 -68.58 43.94 25.78
CA ARG A 71 -67.37 43.31 25.23
C ARG A 71 -67.09 41.92 25.82
N LYS A 72 -67.29 40.85 25.05
CA LYS A 72 -66.64 39.53 25.26
C LYS A 72 -66.16 38.93 23.92
N ASN A 73 -65.05 39.44 23.39
CA ASN A 73 -64.40 39.00 22.13
C ASN A 73 -63.68 37.63 22.22
N ASN A 74 -64.35 36.56 22.67
CA ASN A 74 -63.78 35.20 22.57
C ASN A 74 -64.81 34.07 22.79
N GLN A 75 -66.06 34.29 22.38
CA GLN A 75 -67.12 33.31 22.59
C GLN A 75 -67.25 32.37 21.39
N LEU A 76 -67.46 31.08 21.68
CA LEU A 76 -67.79 30.08 20.68
C LEU A 76 -69.30 30.17 20.40
N THR A 77 -69.67 30.79 19.27
CA THR A 77 -71.07 30.98 18.88
C THR A 77 -71.66 29.69 18.33
N PRO A 78 -72.99 29.50 18.31
CA PRO A 78 -73.63 28.29 17.78
C PRO A 78 -73.27 28.07 16.30
N TRP A 79 -73.10 29.15 15.55
CA TRP A 79 -72.62 29.12 14.17
C TRP A 79 -71.18 28.57 14.04
N ARG A 80 -70.25 29.01 14.89
CA ARG A 80 -68.87 28.50 14.94
C ARG A 80 -68.82 27.02 15.33
N ILE A 81 -69.70 26.59 16.26
CA ILE A 81 -69.85 25.19 16.67
C ILE A 81 -70.30 24.34 15.49
N GLN A 82 -71.35 24.76 14.80
CA GLN A 82 -71.88 24.04 13.64
C GLN A 82 -70.83 23.92 12.53
N LYS A 83 -70.12 25.01 12.21
CA LYS A 83 -69.04 24.99 11.21
C LYS A 83 -67.95 23.98 11.53
N LEU A 84 -67.54 23.89 12.79
CA LEU A 84 -66.55 22.89 13.21
C LEU A 84 -67.09 21.46 13.06
N TYR A 85 -68.36 21.21 13.42
CA TYR A 85 -68.98 19.90 13.18
C TYR A 85 -69.04 19.54 11.69
N ASP A 86 -69.30 20.50 10.80
CA ASP A 86 -69.40 20.28 9.36
C ASP A 86 -68.09 19.73 8.75
N ILE A 87 -66.94 19.94 9.40
CA ILE A 87 -65.62 19.39 8.99
C ILE A 87 -65.18 18.19 9.85
N GLY A 88 -66.11 17.54 10.55
CA GLY A 88 -65.82 16.38 11.39
C GLY A 88 -65.01 16.71 12.65
N PHE A 89 -65.00 17.97 13.09
CA PHE A 89 -64.31 18.36 14.32
C PHE A 89 -65.01 17.80 15.56
N THR A 90 -64.28 17.10 16.41
CA THR A 90 -64.78 16.62 17.69
C THR A 90 -64.30 17.53 18.84
N PHE A 91 -65.27 18.09 19.58
CA PHE A 91 -64.99 18.91 20.76
C PHE A 91 -64.62 18.08 21.99
N LYS A 92 -65.00 16.79 22.02
CA LYS A 92 -64.48 15.83 22.99
C LYS A 92 -63.03 15.54 22.62
N THR A 93 -62.10 16.16 23.33
CA THR A 93 -60.68 15.84 23.16
C THR A 93 -60.37 14.54 23.86
N GLN A 94 -59.61 13.68 23.17
CA GLN A 94 -59.02 12.41 23.62
C GLN A 94 -59.90 11.21 23.28
N PHE A 95 -59.44 10.41 22.31
CA PHE A 95 -59.58 8.96 22.43
C PHE A 95 -59.09 8.60 23.84
N ASN A 96 -60.00 8.08 24.66
CA ASN A 96 -59.63 7.66 26.00
C ASN A 96 -58.76 6.38 25.89
N TRP A 97 -58.16 5.95 27.00
CA TRP A 97 -57.35 4.73 27.03
C TRP A 97 -58.06 3.53 26.38
N LYS A 98 -59.35 3.36 26.66
CA LYS A 98 -60.17 2.25 26.16
C LYS A 98 -60.27 2.26 24.63
N ASP A 99 -60.50 3.41 24.02
CA ASP A 99 -60.64 3.51 22.56
C ASP A 99 -59.31 3.16 21.83
N ARG A 100 -58.16 3.59 22.38
CA ARG A 100 -56.84 3.29 21.80
C ARG A 100 -56.39 1.86 22.05
N TYR A 101 -56.70 1.32 23.23
CA TYR A 101 -56.44 -0.07 23.56
C TYR A 101 -57.26 -1.01 22.67
N GLU A 102 -58.54 -0.71 22.42
CA GLU A 102 -59.38 -1.52 21.53
C GLU A 102 -58.86 -1.50 20.08
N GLN A 103 -58.37 -0.35 19.60
CA GLN A 103 -57.70 -0.27 18.30
C GLN A 103 -56.46 -1.18 18.24
N LEU A 104 -55.62 -1.18 19.28
CA LEU A 104 -54.44 -2.04 19.35
C LEU A 104 -54.81 -3.53 19.43
N ARG A 105 -55.86 -3.86 20.19
CA ARG A 105 -56.40 -5.21 20.30
C ARG A 105 -56.94 -5.72 18.97
N ASN A 106 -57.67 -4.91 18.22
CA ASN A 106 -58.15 -5.27 16.89
C ASN A 106 -57.00 -5.59 15.92
N VAL A 107 -55.88 -4.86 16.02
CA VAL A 107 -54.66 -5.19 15.25
C VAL A 107 -54.11 -6.56 15.68
N PHE A 108 -54.01 -6.82 16.99
CA PHE A 108 -53.59 -8.12 17.50
C PHE A 108 -54.48 -9.27 17.05
N GLU A 109 -55.81 -9.10 17.08
CA GLU A 109 -56.76 -10.12 16.65
C GLU A 109 -56.69 -10.40 15.14
N LYS A 110 -56.37 -9.37 14.33
CA LYS A 110 -56.22 -9.50 12.87
C LYS A 110 -54.88 -10.11 12.45
N GLU A 111 -53.78 -9.72 13.10
CA GLU A 111 -52.42 -10.06 12.67
C GLU A 111 -51.70 -11.08 13.58
N GLY A 112 -52.29 -11.43 14.72
CA GLY A 112 -51.65 -12.25 15.76
C GLY A 112 -50.50 -11.55 16.49
N ASN A 113 -50.24 -10.28 16.18
CA ASN A 113 -49.22 -9.43 16.79
C ASN A 113 -49.62 -7.95 16.63
N ILE A 114 -48.91 -7.05 17.32
CA ILE A 114 -49.18 -5.60 17.27
C ILE A 114 -48.12 -4.81 16.50
N THR A 115 -47.28 -5.48 15.69
CA THR A 115 -46.09 -4.88 15.09
C THR A 115 -46.45 -3.77 14.09
N SER A 116 -47.49 -3.92 13.28
CA SER A 116 -47.96 -2.87 12.34
C SER A 116 -48.42 -1.60 13.06
N ALA A 117 -48.98 -1.72 14.26
CA ALA A 117 -49.36 -0.60 15.13
C ALA A 117 -48.17 0.03 15.88
N CYS A 118 -47.01 -0.63 15.86
CA CYS A 118 -45.85 -0.32 16.70
C CYS A 118 -44.57 0.03 15.91
N MET A 119 -44.53 -0.20 14.60
CA MET A 119 -43.42 0.06 13.67
C MET A 119 -43.92 0.90 12.48
N ASP A 120 -43.08 1.62 11.74
CA ASP A 120 -42.10 1.01 10.82
C ASP A 120 -40.61 1.08 11.27
N ALA A 121 -39.77 0.31 10.57
CA ALA A 121 -38.31 0.43 10.58
C ALA A 121 -37.74 0.83 9.20
N LYS A 122 -38.55 1.39 8.30
CA LYS A 122 -38.20 1.72 6.89
C LYS A 122 -38.76 3.03 6.32
N GLY A 123 -39.52 3.82 7.08
CA GLY A 123 -39.98 5.17 6.70
C GLY A 123 -41.00 5.24 5.57
N GLU A 124 -41.96 4.32 5.47
CA GLU A 124 -43.04 4.39 4.47
C GLU A 124 -44.42 4.33 5.13
N TRP A 125 -45.29 5.28 4.73
CA TRP A 125 -46.60 5.55 5.33
C TRP A 125 -47.65 4.59 4.77
N GLU A 126 -48.16 3.68 5.60
CA GLU A 126 -49.48 3.07 5.35
C GLU A 126 -50.56 3.91 6.03
N GLU A 127 -51.49 4.39 5.22
CA GLU A 127 -52.48 5.44 5.51
C GLU A 127 -53.55 5.07 6.55
N GLU A 128 -53.53 3.86 7.14
CA GLU A 128 -54.68 3.39 7.94
C GLU A 128 -54.71 3.89 9.40
N PHE A 129 -53.59 4.24 10.06
CA PHE A 129 -53.63 4.62 11.49
C PHE A 129 -52.61 5.71 11.96
N PRO A 130 -52.73 6.99 11.53
CA PRO A 130 -51.77 8.06 11.86
C PRO A 130 -51.66 8.48 13.35
N GLY A 131 -52.33 7.79 14.28
CA GLY A 131 -52.33 8.13 15.71
C GLY A 131 -52.02 6.98 16.66
N LEU A 132 -52.05 5.72 16.20
CA LEU A 132 -51.84 4.56 17.07
C LEU A 132 -50.36 4.37 17.41
N TYR A 133 -49.46 4.53 16.44
CA TYR A 133 -48.01 4.53 16.67
C TYR A 133 -47.55 5.60 17.68
N LEU A 134 -48.04 6.84 17.54
CA LEU A 134 -47.67 7.91 18.47
C LEU A 134 -48.20 7.62 19.88
N TRP A 135 -49.35 6.95 19.97
CA TRP A 135 -49.91 6.48 21.24
C TRP A 135 -49.08 5.35 21.85
N THR A 136 -48.66 4.34 21.08
CA THR A 136 -47.78 3.26 21.57
C THR A 136 -46.41 3.79 21.99
N PHE A 137 -45.85 4.77 21.26
CA PHE A 137 -44.65 5.51 21.67
C PHE A 137 -44.83 6.25 23.01
N THR A 138 -45.99 6.89 23.19
CA THR A 138 -46.34 7.56 24.45
C THR A 138 -46.42 6.56 25.59
N GLN A 139 -46.98 5.36 25.37
CA GLN A 139 -47.04 4.32 26.39
C GLN A 139 -45.65 3.86 26.84
N ARG A 140 -44.70 3.69 25.91
CA ARG A 140 -43.30 3.38 26.26
C ARG A 140 -42.63 4.47 27.10
N THR A 141 -43.03 5.73 26.90
CA THR A 141 -42.52 6.87 27.68
C THR A 141 -43.12 6.90 29.09
N GLU A 142 -44.43 6.66 29.20
CA GLU A 142 -45.12 6.60 30.49
C GLU A 142 -44.69 5.36 31.30
N TYR A 143 -44.42 4.23 30.64
CA TYR A 143 -43.85 3.05 31.30
C TYR A 143 -42.45 3.30 31.88
N ARG A 144 -41.56 3.99 31.15
CA ARG A 144 -40.23 4.37 31.68
C ARG A 144 -40.34 5.19 32.95
N LYS A 145 -41.18 6.23 32.95
CA LYS A 145 -41.45 7.05 34.15
C LYS A 145 -41.99 6.19 35.29
N TRP A 146 -42.94 5.31 35.01
CA TRP A 146 -43.56 4.44 36.01
C TRP A 146 -42.54 3.46 36.62
N LYS A 147 -41.70 2.83 35.79
CA LYS A 147 -40.63 1.93 36.23
C LYS A 147 -39.59 2.62 37.10
N GLU A 148 -39.30 3.90 36.83
CA GLU A 148 -38.37 4.74 37.60
C GLU A 148 -39.02 5.39 38.84
N GLY A 149 -40.30 5.11 39.12
CA GLY A 149 -41.03 5.69 40.26
C GLY A 149 -41.40 7.18 40.09
N LEU A 150 -41.29 7.71 38.87
CA LEU A 150 -41.68 9.08 38.52
C LEU A 150 -43.20 9.18 38.27
N PRO A 151 -43.80 10.38 38.42
CA PRO A 151 -45.22 10.58 38.10
C PRO A 151 -45.55 10.15 36.66
N SER A 152 -46.42 9.15 36.54
CA SER A 152 -46.80 8.53 35.28
C SER A 152 -48.31 8.30 35.18
N ARG A 153 -48.84 8.32 33.96
CA ARG A 153 -50.21 7.91 33.65
C ARG A 153 -50.36 6.40 33.49
N MET A 154 -49.26 5.66 33.53
CA MET A 154 -49.22 4.20 33.55
C MET A 154 -49.57 3.68 34.95
N ASN A 155 -50.23 2.52 35.01
CA ASN A 155 -50.55 1.80 36.24
C ASN A 155 -50.58 0.28 35.94
N ASP A 156 -50.73 -0.55 36.98
CA ASP A 156 -50.69 -2.01 36.87
C ASP A 156 -51.72 -2.55 35.87
N ASP A 157 -52.96 -2.07 35.93
CA ASP A 157 -54.04 -2.50 35.02
C ASP A 157 -53.71 -2.24 33.54
N LYS A 158 -53.13 -1.06 33.25
CA LYS A 158 -52.72 -0.67 31.89
C LYS A 158 -51.51 -1.43 31.41
N PHE A 159 -50.58 -1.70 32.33
CA PHE A 159 -49.40 -2.51 32.06
C PHE A 159 -49.81 -3.94 31.69
N GLU A 160 -50.66 -4.58 32.49
CA GLU A 160 -51.15 -5.94 32.23
C GLU A 160 -51.94 -6.03 30.92
N GLN A 161 -52.80 -5.05 30.63
CA GLN A 161 -53.52 -4.97 29.37
C GLN A 161 -52.58 -4.97 28.16
N LEU A 162 -51.57 -4.10 28.15
CA LEU A 162 -50.60 -4.07 27.04
C LEU A 162 -49.70 -5.31 27.03
N ASN A 163 -49.28 -5.81 28.19
CA ASN A 163 -48.45 -7.01 28.30
C ASN A 163 -49.17 -8.25 27.76
N SER A 164 -50.49 -8.37 27.97
CA SER A 164 -51.30 -9.46 27.44
C SER A 164 -51.37 -9.51 25.91
N LEU A 165 -51.15 -8.37 25.25
CA LEU A 165 -51.05 -8.26 23.78
C LEU A 165 -49.62 -8.45 23.25
N GLY A 166 -48.67 -8.81 24.12
CA GLY A 166 -47.25 -8.94 23.77
C GLY A 166 -46.57 -7.60 23.47
N PHE A 167 -46.97 -6.51 24.16
CA PHE A 167 -46.45 -5.18 23.89
C PHE A 167 -44.95 -5.04 24.19
N GLU A 168 -44.17 -4.75 23.15
CA GLU A 168 -42.72 -4.52 23.27
C GLU A 168 -42.41 -3.13 23.83
N TRP A 169 -42.05 -3.10 25.11
CA TRP A 169 -41.77 -1.86 25.86
C TRP A 169 -40.45 -1.19 25.48
N ASP A 170 -39.45 -1.97 25.02
CA ASP A 170 -38.17 -1.46 24.51
C ASP A 170 -37.77 -2.13 23.18
N PRO A 171 -38.32 -1.63 22.05
CA PRO A 171 -38.03 -2.18 20.72
C PRO A 171 -36.56 -2.07 20.31
N MET A 172 -35.85 -1.08 20.84
CA MET A 172 -34.44 -0.87 20.50
C MET A 172 -33.57 -1.91 21.20
N GLN A 173 -33.88 -2.24 22.45
CA GLN A 173 -33.18 -3.29 23.18
C GLN A 173 -33.44 -4.68 22.58
N ALA A 174 -34.69 -5.02 22.23
CA ALA A 174 -34.94 -6.34 21.66
C ALA A 174 -34.43 -6.46 20.21
N LEU A 175 -34.43 -5.38 19.42
CA LEU A 175 -33.71 -5.37 18.15
C LEU A 175 -32.21 -5.60 18.35
N TRP A 176 -31.59 -4.95 19.34
CA TRP A 176 -30.18 -5.15 19.68
C TRP A 176 -29.90 -6.60 20.06
N GLU A 177 -30.74 -7.21 20.90
CA GLU A 177 -30.60 -8.60 21.32
C GLU A 177 -30.75 -9.57 20.14
N LYS A 178 -31.73 -9.33 19.26
CA LYS A 178 -31.90 -10.09 18.02
C LYS A 178 -30.64 -10.02 17.14
N ARG A 179 -30.03 -8.84 17.03
CA ARG A 179 -28.78 -8.65 16.27
C ARG A 179 -27.60 -9.39 16.92
N ARG A 180 -27.51 -9.38 18.25
CA ARG A 180 -26.50 -10.15 18.99
C ARG A 180 -26.63 -11.64 18.73
N MET A 181 -27.84 -12.20 18.83
CA MET A 181 -28.09 -13.62 18.55
C MET A 181 -27.76 -13.99 17.09
N GLN A 182 -28.09 -13.11 16.14
CA GLN A 182 -27.71 -13.30 14.74
C GLN A 182 -26.19 -13.33 14.55
N LEU A 183 -25.43 -12.47 15.25
CA LEU A 183 -23.96 -12.49 15.22
C LEU A 183 -23.39 -13.76 15.86
N GLN A 184 -23.98 -14.23 16.95
CA GLN A 184 -23.58 -15.48 17.61
C GLN A 184 -23.74 -16.66 16.64
N LYS A 185 -24.91 -16.81 16.01
CA LYS A 185 -25.15 -17.83 14.99
C LYS A 185 -24.17 -17.72 13.82
N TYR A 186 -23.90 -16.50 13.36
CA TYR A 186 -22.95 -16.26 12.28
C TYR A 186 -21.52 -16.68 12.68
N ARG A 187 -21.11 -16.45 13.92
CA ARG A 187 -19.81 -16.92 14.42
C ARG A 187 -19.75 -18.43 14.51
N GLU A 188 -20.81 -19.09 14.95
CA GLU A 188 -20.87 -20.57 14.99
C GLU A 188 -20.75 -21.18 13.59
N GLU A 189 -21.32 -20.54 12.57
CA GLU A 189 -21.28 -21.01 11.18
C GLU A 189 -19.94 -20.74 10.48
N TYR A 190 -19.35 -19.56 10.67
CA TYR A 190 -18.17 -19.09 9.91
C TYR A 190 -16.88 -18.98 10.73
N GLY A 191 -16.93 -19.23 12.05
CA GLY A 191 -15.80 -19.05 12.97
C GLY A 191 -15.44 -17.60 13.28
N HIS A 192 -16.12 -16.61 12.68
CA HIS A 192 -15.84 -15.19 12.85
C HIS A 192 -17.13 -14.34 12.74
N ILE A 193 -17.12 -13.09 13.21
CA ILE A 193 -18.27 -12.17 13.11
C ILE A 193 -18.16 -11.15 11.95
N ARG A 194 -17.25 -11.36 11.00
CA ARG A 194 -16.94 -10.39 9.93
C ARG A 194 -17.98 -10.42 8.81
N VAL A 195 -19.13 -9.81 9.09
CA VAL A 195 -20.25 -9.71 8.14
C VAL A 195 -20.02 -8.56 7.14
N THR A 196 -20.03 -8.86 5.84
CA THR A 196 -19.96 -7.82 4.79
C THR A 196 -21.35 -7.25 4.48
N ARG A 197 -21.40 -6.00 3.99
CA ARG A 197 -22.67 -5.37 3.56
C ARG A 197 -23.40 -6.13 2.46
N LYS A 198 -22.67 -6.93 1.67
CA LYS A 198 -23.26 -7.79 0.61
C LYS A 198 -23.95 -9.03 1.18
N GLN A 199 -23.42 -9.58 2.28
CA GLN A 199 -24.00 -10.74 2.96
C GLN A 199 -25.22 -10.33 3.80
N ASP A 200 -25.05 -9.35 4.68
CA ASP A 200 -26.15 -8.77 5.45
C ASP A 200 -25.85 -7.30 5.75
N ARG A 201 -26.54 -6.41 5.05
CA ARG A 201 -26.41 -4.95 5.20
C ARG A 201 -26.70 -4.50 6.62
N SER A 202 -27.63 -5.15 7.29
CA SER A 202 -28.17 -4.71 8.57
C SER A 202 -27.31 -5.17 9.74
N LEU A 203 -26.77 -6.39 9.71
CA LEU A 203 -25.73 -6.82 10.64
C LEU A 203 -24.41 -6.08 10.44
N ALA A 204 -24.01 -5.84 9.19
CA ALA A 204 -22.82 -5.03 8.90
C ALA A 204 -22.98 -3.58 9.43
N SER A 205 -24.16 -2.98 9.27
CA SER A 205 -24.44 -1.65 9.82
C SER A 205 -24.47 -1.65 11.35
N PHE A 206 -25.00 -2.70 11.96
CA PHE A 206 -25.00 -2.88 13.42
C PHE A 206 -23.57 -2.92 13.98
N LEU A 207 -22.69 -3.73 13.40
CA LEU A 207 -21.28 -3.80 13.82
C LEU A 207 -20.56 -2.44 13.72
N ILE A 208 -20.81 -1.68 12.64
CA ILE A 208 -20.23 -0.34 12.47
C ILE A 208 -20.75 0.62 13.56
N ASP A 209 -22.05 0.59 13.83
CA ASP A 209 -22.67 1.42 14.88
C ASP A 209 -22.13 1.07 16.27
N GLN A 210 -22.00 -0.22 16.60
CA GLN A 210 -21.44 -0.66 17.89
C GLN A 210 -19.98 -0.20 18.05
N ARG A 211 -19.13 -0.31 17.01
CA ARG A 211 -17.74 0.19 17.07
C ARG A 211 -17.68 1.70 17.29
N LYS A 212 -18.56 2.46 16.63
CA LYS A 212 -18.66 3.90 16.84
C LYS A 212 -19.04 4.23 18.28
N LYS A 213 -20.04 3.54 18.83
CA LYS A 213 -20.49 3.72 20.22
C LYS A 213 -19.42 3.31 21.24
N TYR A 214 -18.64 2.27 20.95
CA TYR A 214 -17.53 1.86 21.80
C TYR A 214 -16.40 2.90 21.82
N ARG A 215 -16.05 3.49 20.67
CA ARG A 215 -15.09 4.61 20.63
C ARG A 215 -15.54 5.79 21.48
N LEU A 216 -16.82 6.18 21.38
CA LEU A 216 -17.39 7.23 22.22
C LEU A 216 -17.36 6.86 23.70
N TYR A 217 -17.60 5.58 24.03
CA TYR A 217 -17.53 5.08 25.41
C TYR A 217 -16.11 5.18 25.97
N GLN A 218 -15.08 4.88 25.16
CA GLN A 218 -13.67 5.02 25.54
C GLN A 218 -13.27 6.48 25.79
N GLU A 219 -13.83 7.43 25.05
CA GLU A 219 -13.61 8.86 25.28
C GLU A 219 -14.35 9.35 26.54
N SER A 220 -15.61 8.94 26.70
CA SER A 220 -16.44 9.23 27.87
C SER A 220 -17.61 8.25 27.97
N PRO A 221 -17.75 7.50 29.08
CA PRO A 221 -18.87 6.57 29.26
C PRO A 221 -20.25 7.21 29.10
N ALA A 222 -20.40 8.49 29.48
CA ALA A 222 -21.65 9.23 29.36
C ALA A 222 -21.99 9.67 27.92
N ALA A 223 -21.01 9.67 27.01
CA ALA A 223 -21.20 10.03 25.60
C ALA A 223 -21.74 8.88 24.75
N SER A 224 -21.83 7.67 25.32
CA SER A 224 -22.29 6.47 24.61
C SER A 224 -23.56 5.90 25.22
N THR A 225 -24.35 5.24 24.38
CA THR A 225 -25.51 4.41 24.80
C THR A 225 -25.12 2.95 25.04
N LEU A 226 -23.84 2.63 24.85
CA LEU A 226 -23.28 1.32 25.09
C LEU A 226 -22.91 1.20 26.57
N THR A 227 -23.56 0.29 27.28
CA THR A 227 -23.26 -0.01 28.68
C THR A 227 -22.16 -1.06 28.79
N GLU A 228 -21.48 -1.12 29.94
CA GLU A 228 -20.47 -2.15 30.23
C GLU A 228 -21.02 -3.57 30.03
N GLU A 229 -22.27 -3.82 30.45
CA GLU A 229 -22.96 -5.09 30.22
C GLU A 229 -23.09 -5.42 28.71
N LYS A 230 -23.43 -4.44 27.87
CA LYS A 230 -23.54 -4.63 26.42
C LYS A 230 -22.18 -4.85 25.77
N ILE A 231 -21.12 -4.23 26.30
CA ILE A 231 -19.74 -4.45 25.86
C ILE A 231 -19.37 -5.90 26.11
N LYS A 232 -19.55 -6.37 27.36
CA LYS A 232 -19.24 -7.75 27.75
C LYS A 232 -19.99 -8.78 26.93
N LEU A 233 -21.30 -8.57 26.72
CA LEU A 233 -22.13 -9.45 25.89
C LEU A 233 -21.65 -9.52 24.42
N LEU A 234 -21.13 -8.42 23.87
CA LEU A 234 -20.57 -8.40 22.53
C LEU A 234 -19.16 -9.03 22.49
N GLU A 235 -18.36 -8.85 23.52
CA GLU A 235 -17.06 -9.52 23.69
C GLU A 235 -17.21 -11.04 23.76
N ASP A 236 -18.21 -11.54 24.49
CA ASP A 236 -18.55 -12.97 24.54
C ASP A 236 -18.90 -13.51 23.14
N VAL A 237 -19.60 -12.72 22.33
CA VAL A 237 -19.90 -13.02 20.91
C VAL A 237 -18.66 -12.89 20.02
N GLY A 238 -17.55 -12.33 20.49
CA GLY A 238 -16.28 -12.22 19.75
C GLY A 238 -16.14 -10.89 19.01
N MET A 239 -16.65 -9.80 19.59
CA MET A 239 -16.60 -8.47 19.00
C MET A 239 -15.18 -7.93 18.84
N GLU A 240 -14.74 -7.80 17.59
CA GLU A 240 -13.54 -7.03 17.22
C GLU A 240 -13.90 -5.53 17.21
N TRP A 241 -13.56 -4.81 18.30
CA TRP A 241 -13.80 -3.38 18.45
C TRP A 241 -12.96 -2.53 17.49
N ASP A 242 -11.70 -2.92 17.27
CA ASP A 242 -10.84 -2.36 16.23
C ASP A 242 -10.33 -3.45 15.27
N PRO A 243 -11.03 -3.67 14.14
CA PRO A 243 -10.61 -4.65 13.13
C PRO A 243 -9.31 -4.27 12.42
N LEU A 244 -8.97 -2.98 12.35
CA LEU A 244 -7.74 -2.54 11.70
C LEU A 244 -6.54 -2.86 12.60
N GLU A 245 -6.68 -2.62 13.91
CA GLU A 245 -5.67 -2.98 14.88
C GLU A 245 -5.52 -4.50 15.02
N THR A 246 -6.62 -5.24 15.02
CA THR A 246 -6.58 -6.72 15.02
C THR A 246 -5.81 -7.24 13.80
N ARG A 247 -6.05 -6.68 12.61
CA ARG A 247 -5.31 -7.07 11.38
C ARG A 247 -3.86 -6.65 11.41
N TRP A 248 -3.56 -5.50 12.03
CA TRP A 248 -2.20 -5.05 12.25
C TRP A 248 -1.44 -6.06 13.11
N GLN A 249 -1.99 -6.42 14.27
CA GLN A 249 -1.37 -7.36 15.20
C GLN A 249 -1.15 -8.72 14.54
N MET A 250 -2.14 -9.27 13.83
CA MET A 250 -1.98 -10.53 13.08
C MET A 250 -0.79 -10.48 12.10
N LYS A 251 -0.63 -9.37 11.36
CA LYS A 251 0.49 -9.23 10.42
C LYS A 251 1.82 -8.98 11.11
N PHE A 252 1.81 -8.29 12.24
CA PHE A 252 2.98 -8.12 13.08
C PHE A 252 3.46 -9.46 13.65
N ASP A 253 2.56 -10.29 14.17
CA ASP A 253 2.87 -11.63 14.69
C ASP A 253 3.42 -12.53 13.57
N GLU A 254 2.81 -12.49 12.37
CA GLU A 254 3.33 -13.20 11.19
C GLU A 254 4.78 -12.76 10.84
N LEU A 255 5.08 -11.46 10.96
CA LEU A 255 6.42 -10.93 10.73
C LEU A 255 7.40 -11.33 11.83
N GLU A 256 6.97 -11.34 13.08
CA GLU A 256 7.78 -11.77 14.23
C GLU A 256 8.18 -13.24 14.07
N LEU A 257 7.23 -14.12 13.70
CA LEU A 257 7.50 -15.51 13.38
C LEU A 257 8.51 -15.63 12.23
N PHE A 258 8.33 -14.87 11.15
CA PHE A 258 9.28 -14.85 10.04
C PHE A 258 10.68 -14.41 10.50
N SER A 259 10.77 -13.37 11.33
CA SER A 259 12.02 -12.84 11.86
C SER A 259 12.74 -13.87 12.74
N ARG A 260 11.99 -14.60 13.57
CA ARG A 260 12.53 -15.70 14.40
C ARG A 260 13.11 -16.83 13.54
N ASP A 261 12.44 -17.19 12.47
CA ASP A 261 12.81 -18.33 11.64
C ASP A 261 13.95 -18.00 10.66
N HIS A 262 14.04 -16.75 10.17
CA HIS A 262 15.03 -16.32 9.17
C HIS A 262 16.13 -15.40 9.72
N GLY A 263 16.01 -14.94 10.96
CA GLY A 263 16.94 -13.99 11.59
C GLY A 263 16.85 -12.56 11.05
N HIS A 264 15.87 -12.25 10.20
CA HIS A 264 15.67 -10.91 9.64
C HIS A 264 14.21 -10.64 9.25
N CYS A 265 13.83 -9.37 9.15
CA CYS A 265 12.51 -8.95 8.67
C CYS A 265 12.41 -8.69 7.15
N GLN A 266 13.37 -9.16 6.35
CA GLN A 266 13.43 -8.90 4.91
C GLN A 266 12.55 -9.88 4.10
N VAL A 267 11.23 -9.77 4.25
CA VAL A 267 10.27 -10.61 3.52
C VAL A 267 10.22 -10.21 2.03
N PRO A 268 10.46 -11.13 1.08
CA PRO A 268 10.30 -10.86 -0.35
C PRO A 268 8.85 -10.52 -0.71
N VAL A 269 8.63 -9.63 -1.68
CA VAL A 269 7.26 -9.28 -2.13
C VAL A 269 6.51 -10.51 -2.68
N LEU A 270 7.23 -11.38 -3.38
CA LEU A 270 6.74 -12.66 -3.89
C LEU A 270 7.12 -13.81 -2.95
N TYR A 271 6.94 -13.64 -1.64
CA TYR A 271 7.20 -14.69 -0.67
C TYR A 271 6.22 -15.86 -0.89
N PRO A 272 6.69 -17.06 -1.29
CA PRO A 272 5.82 -18.15 -1.72
C PRO A 272 4.84 -18.63 -0.66
N GLU A 273 5.28 -18.68 0.60
CA GLU A 273 4.52 -19.17 1.74
C GLU A 273 3.45 -18.17 2.18
N ASN A 274 3.74 -16.86 2.07
CA ASN A 274 2.82 -15.81 2.47
C ASN A 274 3.06 -14.49 1.71
N GLN A 275 2.52 -14.41 0.50
CA GLN A 275 2.61 -13.21 -0.33
C GLN A 275 1.93 -11.99 0.32
N SER A 276 0.91 -12.22 1.15
CA SER A 276 0.22 -11.15 1.88
C SER A 276 1.16 -10.43 2.84
N LEU A 277 2.03 -11.16 3.54
CA LEU A 277 3.05 -10.59 4.43
C LEU A 277 4.09 -9.77 3.65
N GLY A 278 4.58 -10.27 2.52
CA GLY A 278 5.54 -9.55 1.67
C GLY A 278 5.00 -8.20 1.17
N ASN A 279 3.73 -8.18 0.75
CA ASN A 279 3.04 -6.94 0.36
C ASN A 279 2.84 -5.99 1.56
N TRP A 280 2.51 -6.54 2.73
CA TRP A 280 2.32 -5.75 3.95
C TRP A 280 3.63 -5.08 4.40
N VAL A 281 4.77 -5.80 4.39
CA VAL A 281 6.10 -5.25 4.67
C VAL A 281 6.46 -4.10 3.72
N LEU A 282 6.18 -4.26 2.43
CA LEU A 282 6.40 -3.21 1.43
C LEU A 282 5.52 -1.97 1.69
N ALA A 283 4.27 -2.19 2.11
CA ALA A 283 3.35 -1.13 2.50
C ALA A 283 3.88 -0.36 3.72
N GLN A 284 4.45 -1.03 4.73
CA GLN A 284 5.00 -0.35 5.91
C GLN A 284 6.19 0.54 5.57
N ARG A 285 7.10 0.06 4.72
CA ARG A 285 8.22 0.88 4.22
C ARG A 285 7.73 2.11 3.45
N SER A 286 6.69 1.95 2.64
CA SER A 286 6.09 3.06 1.89
C SER A 286 5.37 4.07 2.80
N SER A 287 4.60 3.59 3.78
CA SER A 287 3.93 4.42 4.79
C SER A 287 4.92 5.24 5.61
N LYS A 288 6.07 4.66 6.00
CA LYS A 288 7.13 5.39 6.72
C LYS A 288 7.75 6.49 5.87
N ARG A 289 8.07 6.20 4.60
CA ARG A 289 8.61 7.19 3.65
C ARG A 289 7.64 8.34 3.40
N GLU A 290 6.34 8.06 3.42
CA GLU A 290 5.27 9.04 3.21
C GLU A 290 4.85 9.75 4.51
N GLY A 291 5.47 9.44 5.65
CA GLY A 291 5.16 10.06 6.95
C GLY A 291 3.77 9.71 7.49
N ARG A 292 3.17 8.61 7.03
CA ARG A 292 1.82 8.16 7.45
C ARG A 292 1.83 7.02 8.46
N LEU A 293 3.01 6.47 8.78
CA LEU A 293 3.14 5.42 9.77
C LEU A 293 3.04 6.03 11.17
N ASP A 294 2.16 5.45 11.99
CA ASP A 294 2.01 5.85 13.39
C ASP A 294 3.27 5.52 14.20
N ARG A 295 3.57 6.33 15.23
CA ARG A 295 4.78 6.18 16.04
C ARG A 295 4.82 4.87 16.82
N GLU A 296 3.71 4.45 17.40
CA GLU A 296 3.67 3.20 18.18
C GLU A 296 3.93 1.99 17.26
N LYS A 297 3.37 2.04 16.04
CA LYS A 297 3.56 1.02 15.01
C LYS A 297 4.99 0.98 14.46
N GLU A 298 5.62 2.14 14.36
CA GLU A 298 7.04 2.24 14.03
C GLU A 298 7.90 1.61 15.13
N ASP A 299 7.67 1.96 16.39
CA ASP A 299 8.43 1.43 17.53
C ASP A 299 8.27 -0.09 17.67
N GLN A 300 7.06 -0.62 17.46
CA GLN A 300 6.82 -2.07 17.38
C GLN A 300 7.67 -2.74 16.31
N LEU A 301 7.69 -2.20 15.08
CA LEU A 301 8.50 -2.74 14.00
C LEU A 301 10.01 -2.66 14.32
N LEU A 302 10.49 -1.55 14.87
CA LEU A 302 11.88 -1.40 15.27
C LEU A 302 12.30 -2.41 16.34
N SER A 303 11.39 -2.75 17.27
CA SER A 303 11.67 -3.68 18.37
C SER A 303 12.05 -5.09 17.91
N ILE A 304 11.56 -5.52 16.75
CA ILE A 304 11.88 -6.84 16.14
C ILE A 304 13.00 -6.76 15.11
N GLY A 305 13.73 -5.64 15.06
CA GLY A 305 14.83 -5.42 14.11
C GLY A 305 14.37 -5.11 12.68
N PHE A 306 13.16 -4.58 12.51
CA PHE A 306 12.66 -4.21 11.18
C PHE A 306 13.44 -3.04 10.60
N VAL A 307 13.94 -3.22 9.37
CA VAL A 307 14.65 -2.18 8.63
C VAL A 307 13.70 -1.52 7.62
N PHE A 308 13.43 -0.23 7.83
CA PHE A 308 12.60 0.59 6.94
C PHE A 308 13.32 0.95 5.64
N ASP A 309 14.57 1.39 5.71
CA ASP A 309 15.41 1.64 4.55
C ASP A 309 16.47 0.54 4.38
N VAL A 310 16.13 -0.44 3.55
CA VAL A 310 17.01 -1.57 3.24
C VAL A 310 18.27 -1.10 2.51
N ALA A 311 18.19 -0.03 1.73
CA ALA A 311 19.33 0.47 0.98
C ALA A 311 20.34 1.18 1.90
N ASP A 312 19.88 1.95 2.88
CA ASP A 312 20.74 2.55 3.92
C ASP A 312 21.35 1.48 4.81
N HIS A 313 20.56 0.53 5.31
CA HIS A 313 21.10 -0.55 6.13
C HIS A 313 22.12 -1.42 5.37
N SER A 314 21.86 -1.73 4.09
CA SER A 314 22.84 -2.43 3.24
C SER A 314 24.11 -1.61 3.02
N PHE A 315 23.99 -0.27 2.96
CA PHE A 315 25.13 0.62 2.86
C PHE A 315 25.96 0.60 4.15
N ASP A 316 25.32 0.66 5.31
CA ASP A 316 25.97 0.61 6.62
C ASP A 316 26.72 -0.71 6.84
N GLN A 317 26.09 -1.85 6.49
CA GLN A 317 26.75 -3.16 6.51
C GLN A 317 27.98 -3.20 5.59
N GLY A 318 27.85 -2.67 4.37
CA GLY A 318 28.96 -2.55 3.43
C GLY A 318 30.09 -1.67 3.95
N MET A 319 29.75 -0.57 4.62
CA MET A 319 30.71 0.34 5.28
C MET A 319 31.42 -0.32 6.44
N GLN A 320 30.72 -1.10 7.28
CA GLN A 320 31.32 -1.85 8.37
C GLN A 320 32.36 -2.84 7.84
N LYS A 321 31.98 -3.66 6.84
CA LYS A 321 32.89 -4.61 6.18
C LYS A 321 34.09 -3.91 5.55
N LEU A 322 33.89 -2.73 4.96
CA LEU A 322 34.98 -1.93 4.41
C LEU A 322 35.94 -1.42 5.50
N ARG A 323 35.42 -1.01 6.67
CA ARG A 323 36.25 -0.61 7.83
C ARG A 323 37.05 -1.80 8.38
N GLU A 324 36.44 -2.98 8.46
CA GLU A 324 37.12 -4.22 8.87
C GLU A 324 38.21 -4.61 7.87
N TYR A 325 37.93 -4.55 6.57
CA TYR A 325 38.92 -4.76 5.52
C TYR A 325 40.10 -3.78 5.66
N LYS A 326 39.82 -2.48 5.83
CA LYS A 326 40.86 -1.46 6.05
C LYS A 326 41.70 -1.75 7.29
N LYS A 327 41.08 -2.19 8.39
CA LYS A 327 41.80 -2.58 9.60
C LYS A 327 42.75 -3.76 9.36
N LYS A 328 42.36 -4.71 8.50
CA LYS A 328 43.14 -5.91 8.19
C LYS A 328 44.24 -5.67 7.14
N HIS A 329 43.99 -4.83 6.14
CA HIS A 329 44.84 -4.67 4.96
C HIS A 329 45.51 -3.29 4.84
N GLY A 330 45.12 -2.32 5.66
CA GLY A 330 45.68 -0.96 5.68
C GLY A 330 45.10 -0.01 4.63
N ASP A 331 44.36 -0.52 3.64
CA ASP A 331 43.77 0.26 2.54
C ASP A 331 42.30 -0.08 2.26
N CYS A 332 41.69 0.60 1.29
CA CYS A 332 40.32 0.33 0.81
C CYS A 332 40.30 -0.26 -0.62
N LEU A 333 41.41 -0.88 -1.05
CA LEU A 333 41.60 -1.43 -2.39
C LEU A 333 41.18 -2.90 -2.44
N VAL A 334 39.90 -3.17 -2.22
CA VAL A 334 39.36 -4.54 -2.23
C VAL A 334 39.51 -5.19 -3.62
N PRO A 335 40.27 -6.30 -3.76
CA PRO A 335 40.41 -7.06 -5.01
C PRO A 335 39.10 -7.72 -5.42
N ARG A 336 38.88 -7.91 -6.73
CA ARG A 336 37.69 -8.65 -7.23
C ARG A 336 37.65 -10.12 -6.77
N THR A 337 38.81 -10.67 -6.43
CA THR A 337 38.98 -12.05 -5.98
C THR A 337 38.95 -12.19 -4.45
N TYR A 338 38.61 -11.13 -3.71
CA TYR A 338 38.53 -11.20 -2.25
C TYR A 338 37.42 -12.15 -1.79
N GLU A 339 37.62 -12.81 -0.64
CA GLU A 339 36.74 -13.86 -0.12
C GLU A 339 35.30 -13.36 0.12
N ASP A 340 35.13 -12.14 0.66
CA ASP A 340 33.81 -11.54 0.86
C ASP A 340 33.29 -10.88 -0.41
N GLN A 341 32.51 -11.63 -1.19
CA GLN A 341 31.89 -11.15 -2.43
C GLN A 341 30.87 -10.02 -2.21
N SER A 342 30.23 -9.94 -1.04
CA SER A 342 29.28 -8.86 -0.75
C SER A 342 30.01 -7.51 -0.61
N LEU A 343 31.20 -7.52 0.01
CA LEU A 343 32.07 -6.34 0.08
C LEU A 343 32.60 -5.95 -1.31
N VAL A 344 33.02 -6.94 -2.11
CA VAL A 344 33.46 -6.70 -3.51
C VAL A 344 32.35 -6.01 -4.32
N MET A 345 31.11 -6.50 -4.20
CA MET A 345 29.96 -5.94 -4.90
C MET A 345 29.62 -4.53 -4.41
N PHE A 346 29.65 -4.32 -3.09
CA PHE A 346 29.47 -3.00 -2.47
C PHE A 346 30.46 -1.97 -3.05
N VAL A 347 31.76 -2.27 -3.00
CA VAL A 347 32.82 -1.42 -3.54
C VAL A 347 32.64 -1.14 -5.04
N CYS A 348 32.29 -2.17 -5.83
CA CYS A 348 32.03 -2.01 -7.26
C CYS A 348 30.84 -1.09 -7.54
N ASN A 349 29.76 -1.24 -6.77
CA ASN A 349 28.57 -0.40 -6.87
C ASN A 349 28.91 1.06 -6.51
N GLN A 350 29.59 1.31 -5.39
CA GLN A 350 29.97 2.68 -5.00
C GLN A 350 30.83 3.38 -6.07
N ARG A 351 31.82 2.68 -6.64
CA ARG A 351 32.64 3.20 -7.76
C ARG A 351 31.82 3.47 -9.02
N ASN A 352 30.78 2.68 -9.29
CA ASN A 352 29.88 2.91 -10.43
C ASN A 352 28.98 4.13 -10.19
N GLN A 353 28.36 4.22 -9.02
CA GLN A 353 27.50 5.34 -8.65
C GLN A 353 28.26 6.67 -8.68
N TYR A 354 29.49 6.71 -8.16
CA TYR A 354 30.36 7.88 -8.26
C TYR A 354 30.73 8.24 -9.72
N ARG A 355 30.95 7.25 -10.59
CA ARG A 355 31.16 7.49 -12.03
C ARG A 355 29.93 8.05 -12.73
N ARG A 356 28.72 7.68 -12.29
CA ARG A 356 27.46 8.24 -12.79
C ARG A 356 27.27 9.68 -12.33
N LEU A 357 27.58 9.97 -11.06
CA LEU A 357 27.61 11.32 -10.49
C LEU A 357 28.51 12.25 -11.32
N LEU A 358 29.75 11.84 -11.59
CA LEU A 358 30.71 12.61 -12.40
C LEU A 358 30.28 12.86 -13.85
N LYS A 359 29.34 12.07 -14.37
CA LYS A 359 28.79 12.21 -15.73
C LYS A 359 27.43 12.91 -15.73
N ASN A 360 27.04 13.53 -14.61
CA ASN A 360 25.72 14.14 -14.41
C ASN A 360 24.57 13.19 -14.78
N ARG A 361 24.72 11.89 -14.49
CA ARG A 361 23.66 10.90 -14.65
C ARG A 361 22.97 10.65 -13.32
N GLN A 362 21.69 10.27 -13.37
CA GLN A 362 20.95 9.80 -12.20
C GLN A 362 21.76 8.74 -11.47
N ASN A 363 21.90 8.88 -10.15
CA ASN A 363 22.71 8.04 -9.27
C ASN A 363 22.10 8.06 -7.86
N SER A 364 22.59 7.20 -6.97
CA SER A 364 22.09 7.05 -5.60
C SER A 364 23.10 7.48 -4.52
N VAL A 365 24.08 8.32 -4.89
CA VAL A 365 25.09 8.84 -3.95
C VAL A 365 24.53 10.11 -3.30
N THR A 366 24.28 10.07 -1.99
CA THR A 366 23.99 11.27 -1.21
C THR A 366 25.30 11.92 -0.74
N ASP A 367 25.25 13.19 -0.35
CA ASP A 367 26.43 13.90 0.14
C ASP A 367 26.96 13.27 1.44
N GLU A 368 26.07 12.78 2.31
CA GLU A 368 26.43 12.07 3.54
C GLU A 368 27.18 10.76 3.25
N ARG A 369 26.67 9.94 2.32
CA ARG A 369 27.33 8.68 1.92
C ARG A 369 28.70 8.93 1.32
N LEU A 370 28.82 10.00 0.53
CA LEU A 370 30.07 10.42 -0.09
C LEU A 370 31.09 10.89 0.98
N GLN A 371 30.62 11.60 2.00
CA GLN A 371 31.43 12.04 3.14
C GLN A 371 31.94 10.84 3.95
N GLN A 372 31.07 9.89 4.30
CA GLN A 372 31.48 8.69 5.05
C GLN A 372 32.52 7.85 4.30
N LEU A 373 32.37 7.71 2.97
CA LEU A 373 33.35 7.01 2.13
C LEU A 373 34.69 7.76 2.08
N LYS A 374 34.68 9.10 2.00
CA LYS A 374 35.89 9.92 2.06
C LYS A 374 36.63 9.77 3.39
N GLU A 375 35.91 9.79 4.51
CA GLU A 375 36.49 9.65 5.85
C GLU A 375 37.17 8.28 6.06
N VAL A 376 36.59 7.22 5.49
CA VAL A 376 37.22 5.90 5.48
C VAL A 376 38.45 5.83 4.57
N GLY A 377 38.68 6.82 3.71
CA GLY A 377 39.78 6.81 2.74
C GLY A 377 39.46 5.95 1.51
N PHE A 378 38.19 5.88 1.13
CA PHE A 378 37.75 5.09 -0.01
C PHE A 378 38.29 5.65 -1.33
N VAL A 379 38.89 4.76 -2.13
CA VAL A 379 39.44 5.13 -3.45
C VAL A 379 38.34 5.05 -4.52
N PHE A 380 37.75 6.21 -4.82
CA PHE A 380 36.63 6.37 -5.76
C PHE A 380 37.02 6.15 -7.22
N ARG A 381 38.18 6.67 -7.61
CA ARG A 381 38.84 6.37 -8.88
C ARG A 381 40.14 5.67 -8.53
N VAL A 382 40.20 4.39 -8.82
CA VAL A 382 41.49 3.74 -9.01
C VAL A 382 42.00 4.34 -10.31
N GLU A 383 42.85 5.37 -10.22
CA GLU A 383 43.64 5.80 -11.39
C GLU A 383 44.25 4.56 -11.99
N SER A 384 44.19 4.48 -13.33
CA SER A 384 44.51 3.27 -14.06
C SER A 384 45.78 2.67 -13.45
N PRO A 385 45.74 1.44 -12.89
CA PRO A 385 46.91 0.76 -12.30
C PRO A 385 47.91 0.37 -13.40
N TRP A 386 47.98 1.18 -14.45
CA TRP A 386 48.77 0.98 -15.64
C TRP A 386 50.25 0.99 -15.28
N ASP A 387 50.68 1.88 -14.38
CA ASP A 387 52.06 1.90 -13.90
C ASP A 387 52.37 0.65 -13.06
N ASP A 388 51.47 0.18 -12.19
CA ASP A 388 51.64 -1.08 -11.43
C ASP A 388 51.73 -2.31 -12.35
N TYR A 389 50.85 -2.40 -13.35
CA TYR A 389 50.89 -3.48 -14.33
C TYR A 389 52.09 -3.37 -15.26
N TYR A 390 52.56 -2.16 -15.55
CA TYR A 390 53.78 -1.92 -16.31
C TYR A 390 55.02 -2.37 -15.51
N GLU A 391 55.09 -2.09 -14.22
CA GLU A 391 56.17 -2.56 -13.35
C GLU A 391 56.17 -4.10 -13.23
N ARG A 392 54.99 -4.71 -13.05
CA ARG A 392 54.84 -6.18 -13.06
C ARG A 392 55.25 -6.80 -14.41
N LEU A 393 54.99 -6.08 -15.52
CA LEU A 393 55.43 -6.50 -16.84
C LEU A 393 56.96 -6.36 -17.02
N CYS A 394 57.58 -5.34 -16.41
CA CYS A 394 59.04 -5.22 -16.33
C CYS A 394 59.64 -6.40 -15.54
N GLN A 395 59.09 -6.72 -14.38
CA GLN A 395 59.53 -7.88 -13.58
C GLN A 395 59.39 -9.20 -14.37
N PHE A 396 58.27 -9.39 -15.07
CA PHE A 396 58.08 -10.54 -15.95
C PHE A 396 59.14 -10.60 -17.05
N ARG A 397 59.48 -9.48 -17.68
CA ARG A 397 60.56 -9.40 -18.68
C ARG A 397 61.90 -9.75 -18.05
N ASP A 398 62.20 -9.26 -16.87
CA ASP A 398 63.49 -9.47 -16.23
C ASP A 398 63.71 -10.96 -15.89
N VAL A 399 62.64 -11.69 -15.55
CA VAL A 399 62.67 -13.13 -15.29
C VAL A 399 62.69 -13.96 -16.59
N HIS A 400 61.87 -13.60 -17.59
CA HIS A 400 61.64 -14.43 -18.77
C HIS A 400 62.40 -13.97 -20.02
N GLY A 401 63.15 -12.87 -19.94
CA GLY A 401 63.85 -12.24 -21.06
C GLY A 401 62.93 -11.56 -22.09
N HIS A 402 61.61 -11.58 -21.90
CA HIS A 402 60.64 -11.00 -22.83
C HIS A 402 59.36 -10.51 -22.13
N ALA A 403 58.68 -9.53 -22.71
CA ALA A 403 57.40 -9.02 -22.21
C ALA A 403 56.17 -9.80 -22.76
N ASN A 404 56.35 -11.03 -23.23
CA ASN A 404 55.29 -11.85 -23.83
C ASN A 404 54.58 -12.73 -22.80
N VAL A 405 53.70 -12.12 -22.00
CA VAL A 405 52.87 -12.85 -21.03
C VAL A 405 51.88 -13.79 -21.74
N PRO A 406 51.88 -15.10 -21.44
CA PRO A 406 50.89 -16.06 -21.98
C PRO A 406 49.47 -15.74 -21.54
N VAL A 407 48.47 -16.11 -22.35
CA VAL A 407 47.04 -15.91 -22.01
C VAL A 407 46.65 -16.70 -20.76
N ASN A 408 47.25 -17.87 -20.55
CA ASN A 408 46.99 -18.76 -19.41
C ASN A 408 48.05 -18.61 -18.30
N HIS A 409 48.65 -17.42 -18.16
CA HIS A 409 49.62 -17.16 -17.09
C HIS A 409 48.95 -17.22 -15.70
N THR A 410 49.69 -17.62 -14.67
CA THR A 410 49.20 -17.73 -13.27
C THR A 410 48.62 -16.40 -12.78
N ASP A 411 49.26 -15.30 -13.15
CA ASP A 411 48.74 -13.95 -13.02
C ASP A 411 47.78 -13.58 -14.15
N THR A 412 46.51 -13.95 -13.99
CA THR A 412 45.42 -13.69 -14.95
C THR A 412 45.14 -12.21 -15.17
N SER A 413 45.45 -11.39 -14.16
CA SER A 413 45.25 -9.93 -14.20
C SER A 413 46.28 -9.26 -15.11
N LEU A 414 47.56 -9.66 -15.03
CA LEU A 414 48.62 -9.22 -15.93
C LEU A 414 48.40 -9.72 -17.37
N ALA A 415 47.98 -10.97 -17.55
CA ALA A 415 47.66 -11.50 -18.87
C ALA A 415 46.51 -10.73 -19.55
N SER A 416 45.47 -10.39 -18.78
CA SER A 416 44.34 -9.55 -19.25
C SER A 416 44.79 -8.13 -19.59
N PHE A 417 45.67 -7.53 -18.79
CA PHE A 417 46.26 -6.22 -19.08
C PHE A 417 47.01 -6.21 -20.41
N VAL A 418 47.91 -7.19 -20.62
CA VAL A 418 48.70 -7.35 -21.86
C VAL A 418 47.79 -7.54 -23.08
N TYR A 419 46.75 -8.37 -22.96
CA TYR A 419 45.74 -8.55 -24.02
C TYR A 419 45.02 -7.24 -24.36
N GLN A 420 44.59 -6.49 -23.33
CA GLN A 420 43.94 -5.20 -23.51
C GLN A 420 44.85 -4.19 -24.22
N GLN A 421 46.14 -4.10 -23.85
CA GLN A 421 47.08 -3.19 -24.52
C GLN A 421 47.19 -3.50 -26.02
N ARG A 422 47.36 -4.78 -26.39
CA ARG A 422 47.43 -5.20 -27.81
C ARG A 422 46.15 -4.87 -28.58
N ASN A 423 44.99 -5.08 -27.97
CA ASN A 423 43.71 -4.77 -28.60
C ASN A 423 43.51 -3.26 -28.79
N LEU A 424 43.89 -2.44 -27.80
CA LEU A 424 43.83 -0.98 -27.90
C LEU A 424 44.75 -0.45 -29.00
N TYR A 425 45.97 -0.97 -29.11
CA TYR A 425 46.91 -0.58 -30.18
C TYR A 425 46.39 -0.97 -31.58
N ARG A 426 45.80 -2.16 -31.73
CA ARG A 426 45.15 -2.57 -32.99
C ARG A 426 43.99 -1.65 -33.38
N LEU A 427 43.15 -1.27 -32.42
CA LEU A 427 42.04 -0.34 -32.65
C LEU A 427 42.53 1.08 -32.99
N LEU A 428 43.64 1.51 -32.40
CA LEU A 428 44.31 2.78 -32.73
C LEU A 428 44.80 2.76 -34.18
N LYS A 429 45.48 1.69 -34.63
CA LYS A 429 45.94 1.52 -36.02
C LYS A 429 44.79 1.49 -37.03
N GLN A 430 43.60 1.07 -36.63
CA GLN A 430 42.39 1.07 -37.46
C GLN A 430 41.63 2.42 -37.43
N GLY A 431 42.14 3.44 -36.73
CA GLY A 431 41.50 4.75 -36.61
C GLY A 431 40.27 4.78 -35.69
N LYS A 432 39.99 3.70 -34.95
CA LYS A 432 38.71 3.51 -34.22
C LYS A 432 38.75 3.93 -32.75
N LYS A 433 39.89 4.35 -32.17
CA LYS A 433 39.95 4.73 -30.74
C LYS A 433 41.17 5.59 -30.35
N LYS A 434 40.99 6.63 -29.53
CA LYS A 434 42.04 7.55 -28.99
C LYS A 434 42.38 7.34 -27.49
N THR A 435 42.18 6.14 -26.94
CA THR A 435 42.44 5.88 -25.49
C THR A 435 43.86 5.42 -25.18
N MET A 436 44.66 5.11 -26.20
CA MET A 436 46.08 4.79 -26.06
C MET A 436 46.89 6.07 -26.31
N THR A 437 47.69 6.48 -25.33
CA THR A 437 48.53 7.70 -25.45
C THR A 437 49.90 7.35 -26.03
N PRO A 438 50.57 8.27 -26.73
CA PRO A 438 51.92 8.05 -27.25
C PRO A 438 52.92 7.60 -26.17
N GLU A 439 52.83 8.16 -24.97
CA GLU A 439 53.76 7.86 -23.86
C GLU A 439 53.62 6.40 -23.37
N LYS A 440 52.41 5.86 -23.38
CA LYS A 440 52.16 4.45 -23.01
C LYS A 440 52.70 3.48 -24.07
N ILE A 441 52.62 3.87 -25.34
CA ILE A 441 53.18 3.09 -26.44
C ILE A 441 54.71 3.08 -26.31
N GLU A 442 55.32 4.24 -26.11
CA GLU A 442 56.77 4.38 -25.96
C GLU A 442 57.30 3.58 -24.77
N LYS A 443 56.66 3.66 -23.59
CA LYS A 443 57.03 2.85 -22.42
C LYS A 443 57.00 1.35 -22.72
N LEU A 444 55.96 0.86 -23.39
CA LEU A 444 55.85 -0.56 -23.76
C LEU A 444 56.88 -0.97 -24.83
N GLU A 445 57.15 -0.12 -25.81
CA GLU A 445 58.18 -0.36 -26.83
C GLU A 445 59.58 -0.39 -26.22
N ARG A 446 59.88 0.46 -25.23
CA ARG A 446 61.15 0.49 -24.50
C ARG A 446 61.48 -0.84 -23.81
N ILE A 447 60.47 -1.59 -23.38
CA ILE A 447 60.66 -2.89 -22.74
C ILE A 447 60.61 -4.07 -23.73
N GLY A 448 60.56 -3.81 -25.03
CA GLY A 448 60.48 -4.84 -26.08
C GLY A 448 59.11 -5.53 -26.16
N PHE A 449 58.03 -4.82 -25.82
CA PHE A 449 56.68 -5.39 -25.85
C PHE A 449 56.22 -5.70 -27.28
N ALA A 450 55.93 -6.98 -27.56
CA ALA A 450 55.41 -7.37 -28.86
C ALA A 450 53.89 -7.09 -28.95
N TRP A 451 53.54 -6.08 -29.77
CA TRP A 451 52.16 -5.77 -30.14
C TRP A 451 51.49 -6.91 -30.92
N ASN A 452 52.27 -7.65 -31.71
CA ASN A 452 51.86 -8.86 -32.40
C ASN A 452 52.79 -10.01 -32.02
N THR A 453 52.31 -10.91 -31.16
CA THR A 453 53.09 -12.05 -30.66
C THR A 453 53.46 -13.05 -31.75
N ASN A 454 52.63 -13.22 -32.76
CA ASN A 454 52.90 -14.13 -33.86
C ASN A 454 54.02 -13.59 -34.75
N GLU A 455 54.03 -12.29 -35.01
CA GLU A 455 55.09 -11.64 -35.78
C GLU A 455 56.42 -11.64 -35.03
N ALA A 456 56.41 -11.33 -33.73
CA ALA A 456 57.62 -11.38 -32.90
C ALA A 456 58.21 -12.80 -32.83
N ARG A 457 57.36 -13.83 -32.67
CA ARG A 457 57.80 -15.24 -32.73
C ARG A 457 58.36 -15.60 -34.11
N TRP A 458 57.75 -15.11 -35.18
CA TRP A 458 58.23 -15.33 -36.54
C TRP A 458 59.63 -14.71 -36.75
N MET A 459 59.83 -13.46 -36.32
CA MET A 459 61.13 -12.77 -36.37
C MET A 459 62.19 -13.45 -35.50
N GLN A 460 61.82 -13.95 -34.32
CA GLN A 460 62.72 -14.73 -33.48
C GLN A 460 63.20 -16.00 -34.20
N ARG A 461 62.28 -16.78 -34.80
CA ARG A 461 62.63 -18.00 -35.56
C ARG A 461 63.50 -17.68 -36.77
N LEU A 462 63.25 -16.57 -37.46
CA LEU A 462 64.13 -16.09 -38.53
C LEU A 462 65.53 -15.78 -38.01
N GLY A 463 65.65 -15.14 -36.84
CA GLY A 463 66.94 -14.85 -36.20
C GLY A 463 67.69 -16.11 -35.78
N GLU A 464 67.00 -17.09 -35.19
CA GLU A 464 67.56 -18.41 -34.87
C GLU A 464 68.05 -19.12 -36.13
N LEU A 465 67.30 -19.05 -37.23
CA LEU A 465 67.70 -19.61 -38.51
C LEU A 465 68.92 -18.91 -39.11
N LYS A 466 68.99 -17.57 -39.02
CA LYS A 466 70.17 -16.81 -39.45
C LYS A 466 71.43 -17.20 -38.66
N LYS A 467 71.31 -17.39 -37.34
CA LYS A 467 72.42 -17.90 -36.51
C LYS A 467 72.83 -19.30 -36.92
N PHE A 468 71.87 -20.19 -37.13
CA PHE A 468 72.14 -21.55 -37.61
C PHE A 468 72.87 -21.54 -38.96
N ILE A 469 72.43 -20.71 -39.91
CA ILE A 469 73.08 -20.55 -41.22
C ILE A 469 74.50 -20.00 -41.06
N ALA A 470 74.73 -19.02 -40.16
CA ALA A 470 76.06 -18.48 -39.89
C ALA A 470 77.01 -19.53 -39.29
N GLU A 471 76.50 -20.42 -38.43
CA GLU A 471 77.29 -21.47 -37.76
C GLU A 471 77.54 -22.70 -38.65
N HIS A 472 76.57 -23.10 -39.47
CA HIS A 472 76.59 -24.37 -40.21
C HIS A 472 76.72 -24.21 -41.73
N GLY A 473 76.66 -22.98 -42.25
CA GLY A 473 76.81 -22.66 -43.67
C GLY A 473 75.64 -23.08 -44.57
N HIS A 474 74.56 -23.64 -44.03
CA HIS A 474 73.41 -24.13 -44.80
C HIS A 474 72.08 -23.95 -44.07
N CYS A 475 70.97 -23.93 -44.83
CA CYS A 475 69.60 -23.87 -44.28
C CYS A 475 68.87 -25.23 -44.24
N ASN A 476 69.59 -26.35 -44.39
CA ASN A 476 68.96 -27.67 -44.46
C ASN A 476 68.51 -28.19 -43.08
N LEU A 477 67.25 -27.91 -42.73
CA LEU A 477 66.61 -28.39 -41.50
C LEU A 477 65.36 -29.22 -41.84
N PRO A 478 65.41 -30.56 -41.74
CA PRO A 478 64.21 -31.38 -41.85
C PRO A 478 63.23 -31.11 -40.68
N PRO A 479 61.92 -31.37 -40.84
CA PRO A 479 60.91 -31.16 -39.79
C PRO A 479 61.25 -31.84 -38.45
N ASN A 480 61.97 -32.97 -38.49
CA ASN A 480 62.36 -33.76 -37.32
C ASN A 480 63.87 -33.64 -37.00
N HIS A 481 64.46 -32.46 -37.21
CA HIS A 481 65.89 -32.25 -36.91
C HIS A 481 66.19 -32.52 -35.42
N ARG A 482 67.15 -33.40 -35.12
CA ARG A 482 67.43 -33.88 -33.74
C ARG A 482 67.79 -32.76 -32.77
N ALA A 483 68.62 -31.80 -33.20
CA ALA A 483 69.06 -30.69 -32.34
C ALA A 483 68.16 -29.46 -32.40
N PHE A 484 67.36 -29.30 -33.47
CA PHE A 484 66.57 -28.09 -33.74
C PHE A 484 65.17 -28.40 -34.29
N PRO A 485 64.36 -29.23 -33.60
CA PRO A 485 63.09 -29.73 -34.14
C PRO A 485 62.08 -28.61 -34.41
N GLN A 486 62.01 -27.61 -33.53
CA GLN A 486 61.10 -26.46 -33.66
C GLN A 486 61.45 -25.57 -34.87
N LEU A 487 62.75 -25.39 -35.14
CA LEU A 487 63.23 -24.57 -36.24
C LEU A 487 63.04 -25.27 -37.59
N GLY A 488 63.29 -26.59 -37.64
CA GLY A 488 63.03 -27.41 -38.81
C GLY A 488 61.55 -27.47 -39.18
N MET A 489 60.66 -27.68 -38.20
CA MET A 489 59.21 -27.66 -38.42
C MET A 489 58.71 -26.27 -38.86
N TRP A 490 59.27 -25.20 -38.30
CA TRP A 490 58.94 -23.83 -38.70
C TRP A 490 59.35 -23.53 -40.15
N LEU A 491 60.58 -23.90 -40.56
CA LEU A 491 61.06 -23.72 -41.93
C LEU A 491 60.24 -24.54 -42.93
N TRP A 492 59.89 -25.78 -42.59
CA TRP A 492 58.97 -26.60 -43.39
C TRP A 492 57.61 -25.93 -43.58
N THR A 493 57.08 -25.33 -42.51
CA THR A 493 55.82 -24.58 -42.57
C THR A 493 55.92 -23.37 -43.50
N GLN A 494 57.05 -22.64 -43.50
CA GLN A 494 57.26 -21.53 -44.43
C GLN A 494 57.29 -22.01 -45.89
N ARG A 495 58.05 -23.07 -46.19
CA ARG A 495 58.10 -23.69 -47.54
C ARG A 495 56.74 -24.19 -48.00
N ARG A 496 55.97 -24.84 -47.12
CA ARG A 496 54.61 -25.30 -47.41
C ARG A 496 53.67 -24.13 -47.71
N ASN A 497 53.74 -23.05 -46.93
CA ASN A 497 52.91 -21.87 -47.16
C ASN A 497 53.29 -21.13 -48.44
N TYR A 498 54.57 -21.09 -48.81
CA TYR A 498 55.03 -20.57 -50.10
C TYR A 498 54.49 -21.38 -51.28
N LYS A 499 54.54 -22.72 -51.21
CA LYS A 499 53.95 -23.59 -52.24
C LYS A 499 52.43 -23.38 -52.37
N ARG A 500 51.73 -23.18 -51.25
CA ARG A 500 50.29 -22.85 -51.25
C ARG A 500 50.01 -21.49 -51.88
N LEU A 501 50.85 -20.50 -51.60
CA LEU A 501 50.77 -19.18 -52.25
C LEU A 501 50.90 -19.31 -53.77
N GLN A 502 51.87 -20.10 -54.25
CA GLN A 502 52.04 -20.38 -55.68
C GLN A 502 50.84 -21.12 -56.31
N ALA A 503 50.15 -21.96 -55.53
CA ALA A 503 48.95 -22.67 -55.97
C ALA A 503 47.65 -21.86 -55.82
N GLY A 504 47.71 -20.60 -55.39
CA GLY A 504 46.53 -19.77 -55.14
C GLY A 504 45.69 -20.20 -53.92
N GLU A 505 46.22 -21.10 -53.07
CA GLU A 505 45.55 -21.57 -51.86
C GLU A 505 45.66 -20.57 -50.70
N LYS A 506 44.68 -20.61 -49.79
CA LYS A 506 44.71 -19.82 -48.55
C LYS A 506 45.96 -20.16 -47.72
N ASN A 507 46.76 -19.14 -47.43
CA ASN A 507 48.02 -19.26 -46.71
C ASN A 507 48.29 -18.03 -45.81
N THR A 508 49.39 -18.07 -45.06
CA THR A 508 49.80 -16.99 -44.13
C THR A 508 51.12 -16.32 -44.53
N MET A 509 51.57 -16.55 -45.77
CA MET A 509 52.79 -15.96 -46.31
C MET A 509 52.51 -14.55 -46.83
N THR A 510 53.40 -13.60 -46.52
CA THR A 510 53.32 -12.23 -47.00
C THR A 510 54.55 -11.91 -47.85
N GLU A 511 54.44 -10.94 -48.77
CA GLU A 511 55.57 -10.48 -49.60
C GLU A 511 56.78 -10.08 -48.74
N GLN A 512 56.53 -9.40 -47.62
CA GLN A 512 57.58 -9.02 -46.68
C GLN A 512 58.29 -10.23 -46.06
N ARG A 513 57.56 -11.30 -45.71
CA ARG A 513 58.16 -12.53 -45.17
C ARG A 513 59.00 -13.26 -46.20
N ILE A 514 58.56 -13.27 -47.46
CA ILE A 514 59.31 -13.85 -48.59
C ILE A 514 60.63 -13.11 -48.74
N LYS A 515 60.58 -11.78 -48.83
CA LYS A 515 61.78 -10.93 -48.95
C LYS A 515 62.76 -11.16 -47.79
N LEU A 516 62.28 -11.21 -46.54
CA LEU A 516 63.12 -11.45 -45.36
C LEU A 516 63.77 -12.83 -45.34
N LEU A 517 63.12 -13.85 -45.92
CA LEU A 517 63.66 -15.20 -46.04
C LEU A 517 64.69 -15.28 -47.18
N GLU A 518 64.44 -14.62 -48.31
CA GLU A 518 65.36 -14.52 -49.44
C GLU A 518 66.63 -13.74 -49.07
N GLU A 519 66.49 -12.60 -48.38
CA GLU A 519 67.62 -11.83 -47.83
C GLU A 519 68.46 -12.63 -46.82
N ALA A 520 67.86 -13.62 -46.16
CA ALA A 520 68.56 -14.52 -45.27
C ALA A 520 69.25 -15.69 -46.00
N GLY A 521 69.21 -15.73 -47.34
CA GLY A 521 69.78 -16.80 -48.16
C GLY A 521 68.98 -18.10 -48.11
N ILE A 522 67.69 -18.05 -47.76
CA ILE A 522 66.84 -19.23 -47.62
C ILE A 522 66.10 -19.48 -48.92
N GLU A 523 66.47 -20.56 -49.61
CA GLU A 523 65.74 -21.01 -50.78
C GLU A 523 64.37 -21.60 -50.38
N LEU A 524 63.30 -20.95 -50.83
CA LEU A 524 61.91 -21.37 -50.64
C LEU A 524 61.41 -22.28 -51.76
N SER A 525 62.08 -22.30 -52.91
CA SER A 525 61.89 -23.28 -53.96
C SER A 525 62.34 -24.68 -53.52
N VAL A 526 61.59 -25.70 -53.91
CA VAL A 526 62.08 -27.08 -53.93
C VAL A 526 62.72 -27.27 -55.30
N PRO A 527 64.00 -27.67 -55.43
CA PRO A 527 64.60 -27.87 -56.74
C PRO A 527 63.80 -28.91 -57.52
N ALA A 528 63.34 -28.50 -58.70
CA ALA A 528 62.64 -29.33 -59.67
C ALA A 528 63.62 -30.29 -60.37
N ASN A 529 64.27 -31.17 -59.61
CA ASN A 529 64.86 -32.44 -60.05
C ASN A 529 65.77 -33.00 -58.94
N ARG A 530 65.31 -34.06 -58.27
CA ARG A 530 66.21 -35.12 -57.84
C ARG A 530 65.77 -36.39 -58.56
N PRO A 531 66.63 -37.01 -59.38
CA PRO A 531 66.30 -38.33 -59.92
C PRO A 531 66.14 -39.29 -58.74
N LYS A 532 65.06 -40.07 -58.78
CA LYS A 532 64.83 -41.17 -57.85
C LYS A 532 66.06 -42.10 -57.92
N ARG A 533 66.67 -42.38 -56.77
CA ARG A 533 67.56 -43.53 -56.61
C ARG A 533 66.72 -44.76 -56.33
#